data_AF-A0A378JBH6-F1
#
_entry.id   AF-A0A378JBH6-F1
#
_cell.length_a   1.000
_cell.length_b   1.000
_cell.length_c   1.000
_cell.angle_alpha   90.00
_cell.angle_beta   90.00
_cell.angle_gamma   90.00
#
_symmetry.space_group_name_H-M   'P 1'
#
loop_
_entity.id
_entity.type
_entity.pdbx_description
1 polymer ?
#
loop_
_entity_poly.entity_id
_entity_poly.type
_entity_poly.pdbx_seq_one_letter_code
_entity_poly.pdbx_strand_id
1 'polypeptide(L)'
;MPKLERNKRIDKFIKTSFQPIRNAMKTLLSKKEDGTDQERNSISLEYNALFAYEEKVVSEFRTLQIESAPSPTSVQRIYESATEATKEAITKLKEHTTSSELILNNLEAVTNFCTTVLTQDNGIKFFDVKGLDIESVKQVNSEIQESWEYFTKSNSSGLI
;
A
#
# COMPACT_ATOMS: atom_id res chain seq x y z
N MET A 1 -0.09 -10.03 21.59
CA MET A 1 0.38 -8.64 21.85
C MET A 1 -0.68 -7.81 22.57
N PRO A 2 -0.32 -7.08 23.65
CA PRO A 2 -1.22 -6.14 24.32
C PRO A 2 -1.71 -5.02 23.38
N LYS A 3 -2.98 -4.60 23.51
CA LYS A 3 -3.62 -3.56 22.67
C LYS A 3 -2.81 -2.27 22.58
N LEU A 4 -2.24 -1.81 23.70
CA LEU A 4 -1.44 -0.59 23.74
C LEU A 4 -0.16 -0.70 22.90
N GLU A 5 0.54 -1.83 22.96
CA GLU A 5 1.77 -2.06 22.20
C GLU A 5 1.48 -2.19 20.71
N ARG A 6 0.44 -2.96 20.36
CA ARG A 6 -0.04 -3.09 18.97
C ARG A 6 -0.34 -1.72 18.36
N ASN A 7 -1.11 -0.90 19.08
CA ASN A 7 -1.51 0.41 18.57
C ASN A 7 -0.29 1.32 18.37
N LYS A 8 0.68 1.33 19.31
CA LYS A 8 1.94 2.07 19.14
C LYS A 8 2.74 1.60 17.91
N ARG A 9 2.82 0.29 17.67
CA ARG A 9 3.52 -0.26 16.49
C ARG A 9 2.82 0.14 15.19
N ILE A 10 1.48 0.03 15.15
CA ILE A 10 0.66 0.46 14.00
C ILE A 10 0.82 1.97 13.74
N ASP A 11 0.76 2.80 14.78
CA ASP A 11 0.92 4.26 14.63
C ASP A 11 2.30 4.62 14.08
N LYS A 12 3.35 3.97 14.61
CA LYS A 12 4.72 4.16 14.12
C LYS A 12 4.82 3.75 12.65
N PHE A 13 4.28 2.58 12.29
CA PHE A 13 4.27 2.09 10.92
C PHE A 13 3.54 3.04 9.96
N ILE A 14 2.30 3.44 10.29
CA ILE A 14 1.52 4.39 9.46
C ILE A 14 2.28 5.71 9.29
N LYS A 15 2.92 6.18 10.36
CA LYS A 15 3.70 7.42 10.31
C LYS A 15 4.91 7.29 9.38
N THR A 16 5.66 6.19 9.46
CA THR A 16 6.91 6.03 8.70
C THR A 16 6.66 5.61 7.25
N SER A 17 5.86 4.56 7.04
CA SER A 17 5.75 3.91 5.74
C SER A 17 4.94 4.72 4.73
N PHE A 18 3.99 5.55 5.20
CA PHE A 18 3.19 6.42 4.33
C PHE A 18 3.77 7.84 4.20
N GLN A 19 4.85 8.17 4.92
CA GLN A 19 5.46 9.50 4.80
C GLN A 19 5.94 9.84 3.38
N PRO A 20 6.56 8.92 2.61
CA PRO A 20 6.94 9.19 1.23
C PRO A 20 5.74 9.57 0.34
N ILE A 21 4.63 8.85 0.46
CA ILE A 21 3.38 9.13 -0.27
C ILE A 21 2.84 10.51 0.11
N ARG A 22 2.78 10.85 1.41
CA ARG A 22 2.37 12.18 1.88
C ARG A 22 3.27 13.30 1.37
N ASN A 23 4.58 13.07 1.29
CA ASN A 23 5.53 14.05 0.75
C ASN A 23 5.31 14.27 -0.76
N ALA A 24 5.06 13.20 -1.51
CA ALA A 24 4.71 13.29 -2.93
C ALA A 24 3.41 14.08 -3.12
N MET A 25 2.36 13.76 -2.35
CA MET A 25 1.09 14.50 -2.39
C MET A 25 1.26 16.00 -2.08
N LYS A 26 2.06 16.37 -1.07
CA LYS A 26 2.37 17.78 -0.78
C LYS A 26 3.08 18.46 -1.95
N THR A 27 4.01 17.77 -2.59
CA THR A 27 4.74 18.29 -3.75
C THR A 27 3.80 18.49 -4.94
N LEU A 28 2.90 17.55 -5.20
CA LEU A 28 1.87 17.65 -6.23
C LEU A 28 0.96 18.86 -6.01
N LEU A 29 0.50 19.09 -4.77
CA LEU A 29 -0.30 20.27 -4.44
C LEU A 29 0.45 21.58 -4.71
N SER A 30 1.73 21.67 -4.33
CA SER A 30 2.53 22.87 -4.61
C SER A 30 2.72 23.14 -6.12
N LYS A 31 2.81 22.09 -6.94
CA LYS A 31 2.95 22.22 -8.40
C LYS A 31 1.63 22.57 -9.09
N LYS A 32 0.48 22.29 -8.47
CA LYS A 32 -0.84 22.50 -9.06
C LYS A 32 -1.13 23.99 -9.29
N GLU A 33 -0.60 24.87 -8.45
CA GLU A 33 -0.84 26.31 -8.50
C GLU A 33 -0.26 26.93 -9.77
N ASP A 34 0.92 26.47 -10.20
CA ASP A 34 1.70 27.06 -11.30
C ASP A 34 1.52 26.37 -12.68
N GLY A 35 0.78 25.27 -12.74
CA GLY A 35 0.65 24.44 -13.96
C GLY A 35 -0.40 24.90 -14.97
N THR A 36 -0.23 24.48 -16.22
CA THR A 36 -1.26 24.51 -17.27
C THR A 36 -2.46 23.61 -16.92
N ASP A 37 -3.60 23.77 -17.60
CA ASP A 37 -4.79 22.94 -17.30
C ASP A 37 -4.55 21.43 -17.50
N GLN A 38 -3.72 21.05 -18.47
CA GLN A 38 -3.35 19.65 -18.69
C GLN A 38 -2.45 19.11 -17.56
N GLU A 39 -1.46 19.91 -17.12
CA GLU A 39 -0.61 19.56 -15.97
C GLU A 39 -1.43 19.49 -14.68
N ARG A 40 -2.37 20.41 -14.47
CA ARG A 40 -3.28 20.39 -13.31
C ARG A 40 -4.16 19.15 -13.28
N ASN A 41 -4.65 18.70 -14.43
CA ASN A 41 -5.44 17.47 -14.55
C ASN A 41 -4.59 16.24 -14.24
N SER A 42 -3.38 16.18 -14.78
CA SER A 42 -2.41 15.10 -14.50
C SER A 42 -2.01 15.07 -13.02
N ILE A 43 -1.66 16.21 -12.44
CA ILE A 43 -1.36 16.37 -11.00
C ILE A 43 -2.55 15.93 -10.13
N SER A 44 -3.77 16.28 -10.53
CA SER A 44 -4.98 15.90 -9.78
C SER A 44 -5.23 14.39 -9.85
N LEU A 45 -4.96 13.76 -10.99
CA LEU A 45 -5.03 12.31 -11.14
C LEU A 45 -4.00 11.63 -10.23
N GLU A 46 -2.74 12.09 -10.25
CA GLU A 46 -1.68 11.55 -9.38
C GLU A 46 -2.04 11.67 -7.90
N TYR A 47 -2.43 12.88 -7.49
CA TYR A 47 -2.80 13.16 -6.11
C TYR A 47 -3.96 12.27 -5.65
N ASN A 48 -5.03 12.19 -6.44
CA ASN A 48 -6.22 11.43 -6.07
C ASN A 48 -5.94 9.93 -5.96
N ALA A 49 -5.08 9.37 -6.82
CA ALA A 49 -4.70 7.97 -6.74
C ALA A 49 -3.86 7.67 -5.48
N LEU A 50 -2.87 8.52 -5.17
CA LEU A 50 -2.05 8.40 -3.97
C LEU A 50 -2.88 8.56 -2.69
N PHE A 51 -3.80 9.55 -2.68
CA PHE A 51 -4.69 9.80 -1.56
C PHE A 51 -5.65 8.63 -1.30
N ALA A 52 -6.32 8.15 -2.35
CA ALA A 52 -7.26 7.03 -2.23
C ALA A 52 -6.58 5.75 -1.75
N TYR A 53 -5.36 5.48 -2.22
CA TYR A 53 -4.55 4.38 -1.72
C TYR A 53 -4.24 4.52 -0.22
N GLU A 54 -3.68 5.66 0.20
CA GLU A 54 -3.36 5.88 1.62
C GLU A 54 -4.60 5.77 2.50
N GLU A 55 -5.69 6.45 2.13
CA GLU A 55 -6.93 6.47 2.90
C GLU A 55 -7.46 5.05 3.12
N LYS A 56 -7.53 4.26 2.05
CA LYS A 56 -8.03 2.88 2.09
C LYS A 56 -7.20 2.00 3.02
N VAL A 57 -5.87 2.01 2.86
CA VAL A 57 -4.98 1.13 3.63
C VAL A 57 -4.88 1.57 5.08
N VAL A 58 -4.76 2.87 5.35
CA VAL A 58 -4.68 3.40 6.72
C VAL A 58 -5.96 3.10 7.49
N SER A 59 -7.14 3.20 6.86
CA SER A 59 -8.42 2.90 7.49
C SER A 59 -8.50 1.46 8.03
N GLU A 60 -7.97 0.48 7.30
CA GLU A 60 -7.92 -0.91 7.75
C GLU A 60 -7.03 -1.09 8.99
N PHE A 61 -5.89 -0.42 9.04
CA PHE A 61 -5.05 -0.40 10.23
C PHE A 61 -5.73 0.28 11.42
N ARG A 62 -6.49 1.38 11.20
CA ARG A 62 -7.28 2.03 12.25
C ARG A 62 -8.39 1.11 12.77
N THR A 63 -9.00 0.33 11.88
CA THR A 63 -9.99 -0.69 12.25
C THR A 63 -9.36 -1.76 13.15
N LEU A 64 -8.17 -2.26 12.80
CA LEU A 64 -7.44 -3.20 13.64
C LEU A 64 -7.09 -2.63 15.04
N GLN A 65 -6.83 -1.33 15.15
CA GLN A 65 -6.51 -0.69 16.43
C GLN A 65 -7.69 -0.66 17.41
N ILE A 66 -8.93 -0.56 16.91
CA ILE A 66 -10.13 -0.53 17.75
C ILE A 66 -10.58 -1.93 18.18
N GLU A 67 -10.28 -2.96 17.39
CA GLU A 67 -10.58 -4.37 17.70
C GLU A 67 -9.99 -4.80 19.05
N SER A 68 -10.83 -5.44 19.88
CA SER A 68 -10.45 -5.93 21.21
C SER A 68 -9.53 -7.15 21.11
N ALA A 69 -9.87 -8.10 20.23
CA ALA A 69 -9.14 -9.33 19.96
C ALA A 69 -9.07 -9.57 18.44
N PRO A 70 -8.11 -8.96 17.72
CA PRO A 70 -7.99 -9.11 16.28
C PRO A 70 -7.68 -10.55 15.90
N SER A 71 -8.44 -11.09 14.95
CA SER A 71 -8.24 -12.44 14.41
C SER A 71 -7.21 -12.44 13.27
N PRO A 72 -6.66 -13.60 12.87
CA PRO A 72 -5.83 -13.71 11.66
C PRO A 72 -6.52 -13.14 10.41
N THR A 73 -7.84 -13.31 10.29
CA THR A 73 -8.66 -12.74 9.21
C THR A 73 -8.64 -11.21 9.20
N SER A 74 -8.43 -10.57 10.34
CA SER A 74 -8.34 -9.10 10.44
C SER A 74 -7.03 -8.59 9.81
N VAL A 75 -5.94 -9.36 9.95
CA VAL A 75 -4.67 -9.08 9.26
C VAL A 75 -4.78 -9.38 7.76
N GLN A 76 -5.48 -10.46 7.40
CA GLN A 76 -5.75 -10.79 6.00
C GLN A 76 -6.53 -9.70 5.28
N ARG A 77 -7.57 -9.14 5.91
CA ARG A 77 -8.36 -8.02 5.38
C ARG A 77 -7.50 -6.80 5.06
N ILE A 78 -6.52 -6.47 5.90
CA ILE A 78 -5.57 -5.36 5.65
C ILE A 78 -4.77 -5.65 4.38
N TYR A 79 -4.21 -6.85 4.28
CA TYR A 79 -3.39 -7.25 3.13
C TYR A 79 -4.21 -7.24 1.82
N GLU A 80 -5.39 -7.85 1.81
CA GLU A 80 -6.29 -7.89 0.66
C GLU A 80 -6.69 -6.47 0.24
N SER A 81 -7.07 -5.62 1.20
CA SER A 81 -7.43 -4.23 0.92
C SER A 81 -6.26 -3.43 0.36
N ALA A 82 -5.04 -3.63 0.86
CA ALA A 82 -3.85 -2.99 0.33
C ALA A 82 -3.51 -3.46 -1.07
N THR A 83 -3.69 -4.76 -1.34
CA THR A 83 -3.49 -5.36 -2.65
C THR A 83 -4.45 -4.76 -3.68
N GLU A 84 -5.75 -4.74 -3.38
CA GLU A 84 -6.76 -4.18 -4.28
C GLU A 84 -6.56 -2.68 -4.49
N ALA A 85 -6.29 -1.92 -3.43
CA ALA A 85 -5.97 -0.50 -3.55
C ALA A 85 -4.72 -0.26 -4.41
N THR A 86 -3.72 -1.14 -4.34
CA THR A 86 -2.50 -1.08 -5.16
C THR A 86 -2.83 -1.29 -6.63
N LYS A 87 -3.59 -2.34 -6.96
CA LYS A 87 -4.00 -2.65 -8.33
C LYS A 87 -4.77 -1.48 -8.96
N GLU A 88 -5.72 -0.91 -8.22
CA GLU A 88 -6.49 0.25 -8.67
C GLU A 88 -5.59 1.47 -8.92
N ALA A 89 -4.68 1.75 -7.99
CA ALA A 89 -3.82 2.92 -8.07
C ALA A 89 -2.78 2.81 -9.20
N ILE A 90 -2.10 1.67 -9.35
CA ILE A 90 -1.16 1.43 -10.46
C ILE A 90 -1.86 1.49 -11.81
N THR A 91 -3.09 0.99 -11.91
CA THR A 91 -3.87 1.06 -13.16
C THR A 91 -4.14 2.51 -13.57
N LYS A 92 -4.40 3.40 -12.60
CA LYS A 92 -4.58 4.84 -12.85
C LYS A 92 -3.25 5.53 -13.14
N LEU A 93 -2.16 5.07 -12.54
CA LEU A 93 -0.83 5.71 -12.55
C LEU A 93 0.15 5.07 -13.56
N LYS A 94 -0.34 4.41 -14.60
CA LYS A 94 0.51 3.72 -15.59
C LYS A 94 1.56 4.62 -16.24
N GLU A 95 1.23 5.89 -16.44
CA GLU A 95 2.12 6.91 -17.03
C GLU A 95 2.92 7.68 -15.95
N HIS A 96 2.66 7.42 -14.67
CA HIS A 96 3.23 8.09 -13.51
C HIS A 96 4.11 7.13 -12.71
N THR A 97 5.24 6.73 -13.31
CA THR A 97 6.12 5.67 -12.80
C THR A 97 6.59 5.89 -11.37
N THR A 98 7.01 7.10 -11.01
CA THR A 98 7.45 7.42 -9.64
C THR A 98 6.33 7.24 -8.61
N SER A 99 5.10 7.65 -8.95
CA SER A 99 3.95 7.50 -8.06
C SER A 99 3.54 6.03 -7.91
N SER A 100 3.63 5.23 -8.99
CA SER A 100 3.44 3.78 -8.95
C SER A 100 4.49 3.06 -8.11
N GLU A 101 5.77 3.43 -8.24
CA GLU A 101 6.87 2.88 -7.42
C GLU A 101 6.67 3.17 -5.93
N LEU A 102 6.19 4.37 -5.57
CA LEU A 102 5.87 4.71 -4.18
C LEU A 102 4.79 3.78 -3.59
N ILE A 103 3.77 3.44 -4.37
CA ILE A 103 2.71 2.52 -3.96
C ILE A 103 3.25 1.09 -3.82
N LEU A 104 4.05 0.62 -4.77
CA LEU A 104 4.66 -0.72 -4.73
C LEU A 104 5.57 -0.90 -3.51
N ASN A 105 6.45 0.08 -3.26
CA ASN A 105 7.31 0.08 -2.08
C ASN A 105 6.50 0.10 -0.77
N ASN A 106 5.37 0.82 -0.76
CA ASN A 106 4.48 0.82 0.40
C ASN A 106 3.75 -0.52 0.57
N LEU A 107 3.29 -1.15 -0.52
CA LEU A 107 2.67 -2.49 -0.48
C LEU A 107 3.64 -3.53 0.09
N GLU A 108 4.92 -3.47 -0.29
CA GLU A 108 5.95 -4.34 0.30
C GLU A 108 6.08 -4.09 1.81
N ALA A 109 6.15 -2.83 2.24
CA ALA A 109 6.21 -2.49 3.67
C ALA A 109 4.96 -2.97 4.44
N VAL A 110 3.77 -2.84 3.87
CA VAL A 110 2.50 -3.34 4.43
C VAL A 110 2.53 -4.86 4.53
N THR A 111 2.99 -5.54 3.47
CA THR A 111 3.13 -6.99 3.44
C THR A 111 4.05 -7.44 4.57
N ASN A 112 5.24 -6.85 4.67
CA ASN A 112 6.21 -7.18 5.71
C ASN A 112 5.64 -6.93 7.11
N PHE A 113 4.94 -5.82 7.33
CA PHE A 113 4.33 -5.53 8.62
C PHE A 113 3.24 -6.55 8.98
N CYS A 114 2.41 -6.96 8.00
CA CYS A 114 1.40 -8.00 8.19
C CYS A 114 2.02 -9.37 8.47
N THR A 115 3.07 -9.78 7.75
CA THR A 115 3.65 -11.14 7.82
C THR A 115 4.72 -11.33 8.90
N THR A 116 5.28 -10.25 9.45
CA THR A 116 6.33 -10.33 10.49
C THR A 116 5.83 -9.74 11.81
N VAL A 117 5.38 -8.49 11.81
CA VAL A 117 5.06 -7.75 13.04
C VAL A 117 3.69 -8.15 13.60
N LEU A 118 2.70 -8.38 12.74
CA LEU A 118 1.36 -8.74 13.20
C LEU A 118 1.20 -10.25 13.46
N THR A 119 2.00 -11.11 12.81
CA THR A 119 1.91 -12.57 12.92
C THR A 119 3.07 -13.22 13.68
N GLN A 120 4.35 -13.03 13.27
CA GLN A 120 5.50 -13.76 13.81
C GLN A 120 5.93 -13.26 15.21
N ASP A 121 5.94 -11.95 15.44
CA ASP A 121 6.36 -11.34 16.72
C ASP A 121 5.33 -11.52 17.87
N ASN A 122 4.13 -12.03 17.57
CA ASN A 122 2.97 -11.92 18.46
C ASN A 122 2.52 -13.20 19.16
N GLY A 123 3.18 -14.34 18.93
CA GLY A 123 2.89 -15.58 19.65
C GLY A 123 1.48 -16.13 19.43
N ILE A 124 0.77 -15.70 18.39
CA ILE A 124 -0.37 -16.46 17.87
C ILE A 124 0.26 -17.74 17.31
N LYS A 125 0.06 -18.88 17.99
CA LYS A 125 0.51 -20.18 17.47
C LYS A 125 -0.19 -20.44 16.15
N PHE A 126 0.47 -20.09 15.06
CA PHE A 126 -0.02 -20.16 13.68
C PHE A 126 -0.02 -21.60 13.12
N PHE A 127 0.03 -22.62 13.97
CA PHE A 127 0.12 -24.01 13.55
C PHE A 127 -1.21 -24.78 13.61
N ASP A 128 -2.37 -24.13 13.75
CA ASP A 128 -3.64 -24.90 13.70
C ASP A 128 -4.84 -24.24 13.00
N VAL A 129 -4.75 -23.02 12.45
CA VAL A 129 -5.89 -22.49 11.67
C VAL A 129 -5.41 -21.54 10.56
N LYS A 130 -5.48 -22.02 9.31
CA LYS A 130 -5.69 -21.28 8.04
C LYS A 130 -5.59 -19.75 8.11
N GLY A 131 -4.42 -19.21 8.45
CA GLY A 131 -4.17 -17.78 8.50
C GLY A 131 -3.13 -17.42 7.45
N LEU A 132 -3.44 -16.41 6.64
CA LEU A 132 -2.57 -15.70 5.69
C LEU A 132 -1.47 -16.57 5.09
N ASP A 133 -1.80 -17.28 4.01
CA ASP A 133 -0.83 -18.09 3.28
C ASP A 133 0.26 -17.19 2.69
N ILE A 134 1.45 -17.22 3.32
CA ILE A 134 2.60 -16.39 2.96
C ILE A 134 3.03 -16.66 1.52
N GLU A 135 2.90 -17.89 1.03
CA GLU A 135 3.27 -18.22 -0.35
C GLU A 135 2.27 -17.62 -1.34
N SER A 136 0.96 -17.69 -1.03
CA SER A 136 -0.06 -16.96 -1.80
C SER A 136 0.16 -15.44 -1.80
N VAL A 137 0.61 -14.87 -0.68
CA VAL A 137 0.94 -13.44 -0.59
C VAL A 137 2.13 -13.06 -1.47
N LYS A 138 3.22 -13.84 -1.41
CA LYS A 138 4.38 -13.62 -2.28
C LYS A 138 3.98 -13.72 -3.75
N GLN A 139 3.17 -14.71 -4.10
CA GLN A 139 2.69 -14.92 -5.47
C GLN A 139 1.91 -13.69 -5.98
N VAL A 140 0.94 -13.19 -5.21
CA VAL A 140 0.16 -12.00 -5.61
C VAL A 140 1.04 -10.76 -5.75
N ASN A 141 2.00 -10.56 -4.84
CA ASN A 141 2.95 -9.45 -4.95
C ASN A 141 3.83 -9.56 -6.19
N SER A 142 4.32 -10.77 -6.52
CA SER A 142 5.06 -11.04 -7.75
C SER A 142 4.21 -10.76 -8.99
N GLU A 143 2.95 -11.17 -9.02
CA GLU A 143 2.05 -10.90 -10.16
C GLU A 143 1.81 -9.40 -10.38
N ILE A 144 1.66 -8.63 -9.30
CA ILE A 144 1.53 -7.17 -9.37
C ILE A 144 2.82 -6.54 -9.92
N GLN A 145 3.98 -7.00 -9.42
CA GLN A 145 5.29 -6.52 -9.87
C GLN A 145 5.55 -6.88 -11.34
N GLU A 146 5.27 -8.11 -11.76
CA GLU A 146 5.40 -8.56 -13.14
C GLU A 146 4.47 -7.78 -14.07
N SER A 147 3.24 -7.53 -13.65
CA SER A 147 2.28 -6.71 -14.40
C SER A 147 2.81 -5.28 -14.58
N TRP A 148 3.36 -4.69 -13.52
CA TRP A 148 3.98 -3.36 -13.58
C TRP A 148 5.20 -3.33 -14.51
N GLU A 149 6.08 -4.31 -14.40
CA GLU A 149 7.26 -4.43 -15.27
C GLU A 149 6.87 -4.59 -16.73
N TYR A 150 5.80 -5.33 -17.02
CA TYR A 150 5.26 -5.44 -18.37
C TYR A 150 4.77 -4.08 -18.91
N PHE A 151 4.04 -3.31 -18.10
CA PHE A 151 3.58 -1.97 -18.50
C PHE A 151 4.74 -0.99 -18.75
N THR A 152 5.78 -1.02 -17.92
CA THR A 152 6.94 -0.12 -18.09
C THR A 152 7.81 -0.51 -19.28
N LYS A 153 8.01 -1.82 -19.53
CA LYS A 153 8.79 -2.33 -20.67
C LYS A 153 8.07 -2.11 -22.01
N SER A 154 6.75 -2.30 -22.07
CA SER A 154 5.95 -2.06 -23.29
C SER A 154 5.93 -0.59 -23.70
N ASN A 155 5.88 0.34 -22.75
CA ASN A 155 5.99 1.78 -23.05
C ASN A 155 7.38 2.19 -23.58
N SER A 156 8.45 1.48 -23.19
CA SER A 156 9.81 1.75 -23.70
C SER A 156 10.10 1.17 -25.09
N SER A 157 9.32 0.18 -25.55
CA SER A 157 9.51 -0.50 -26.84
C SER A 157 8.68 0.10 -27.98
N GLY A 158 7.84 1.10 -27.71
CA GLY A 158 7.12 1.90 -28.72
C GLY A 158 7.86 3.15 -29.24
N LEU A 159 9.14 3.32 -28.88
CA LEU A 159 9.97 4.48 -29.26
C LEU A 159 11.17 4.12 -30.15
N ILE A 160 11.12 3.00 -30.88
CA ILE A 160 12.14 2.61 -31.88
C ILE A 160 11.59 2.77 -33.28
#